data_AF-A0A1Q5JKZ8-F1
#
_entry.id   AF-A0A1Q5JKZ8-F1
#
_cell.length_a   1.000
_cell.length_b   1.000
_cell.length_c   1.000
_cell.angle_alpha   90.00
_cell.angle_beta   90.00
_cell.angle_gamma   90.00
#
_symmetry.space_group_name_H-M   'P 1'
#
loop_
_entity.id
_entity.type
_entity.pdbx_description
1 polymer ?
#
loop_
_entity_poly.entity_id
_entity_poly.type
_entity_poly.pdbx_seq_one_letter_code
_entity_poly.pdbx_strand_id
1 'polypeptide(L)' 'MCRIIAGAIPKKAAKGGVRPDMSLRGDLGVDSLALMSIVFVLEEKTGIDAFGRVDAFVAAESVADVIDIVRRG' A
#
# COMPACT_ATOMS: atom_id res chain seq x y z
N MET A 1 0.35 8.31 -5.03
CA MET A 1 0.28 6.95 -4.47
C MET A 1 -1.12 6.46 -4.12
N CYS A 2 -2.02 7.23 -3.48
CA CYS A 2 -3.34 6.70 -3.10
C CYS A 2 -4.14 6.07 -4.26
N ARG A 3 -4.09 6.63 -5.47
CA ARG A 3 -4.71 6.01 -6.66
C ARG A 3 -4.08 4.68 -7.08
N ILE A 4 -2.76 4.53 -6.90
CA ILE A 4 -2.03 3.29 -7.20
C ILE A 4 -2.45 2.21 -6.19
N ILE A 5 -2.46 2.55 -4.90
CA ILE A 5 -2.91 1.67 -3.82
C ILE A 5 -4.37 1.27 -4.04
N ALA A 6 -5.25 2.22 -4.39
CA ALA A 6 -6.65 1.93 -4.69
C ALA A 6 -6.83 0.96 -5.88
N GLY A 7 -5.91 0.98 -6.85
CA GLY A 7 -5.90 0.06 -7.98
C GLY A 7 -5.39 -1.34 -7.66
N ALA A 8 -4.64 -1.49 -6.56
CA ALA A 8 -4.05 -2.76 -6.13
C ALA A 8 -4.89 -3.53 -5.09
N ILE A 9 -5.94 -2.92 -4.53
CA ILE A 9 -6.83 -3.53 -3.53
C ILE A 9 -8.20 -3.90 -4.12
N PRO A 10 -8.96 -4.81 -3.48
CA PRO A 10 -10.30 -5.16 -3.93
C PRO A 10 -11.21 -3.92 -4.05
N LYS A 11 -11.99 -3.84 -5.14
CA LYS A 11 -12.89 -2.69 -5.43
C LYS A 11 -13.88 -2.36 -4.31
N LYS A 12 -14.23 -3.34 -3.46
CA LYS A 12 -15.08 -3.11 -2.28
C LYS A 12 -14.39 -2.24 -1.22
N ALA A 13 -13.08 -2.42 -1.02
CA ALA A 13 -12.28 -1.61 -0.09
C ALA A 13 -12.04 -0.18 -0.61
N ALA A 14 -11.89 -0.03 -1.93
CA ALA A 14 -11.68 1.27 -2.57
C ALA A 14 -12.98 2.07 -2.84
N LYS A 15 -14.15 1.59 -2.40
CA LYS A 15 -15.48 2.12 -2.81
C LYS A 15 -15.71 3.59 -2.42
N GLY A 16 -14.99 4.09 -1.41
CA GLY A 16 -14.99 5.50 -0.99
C GLY A 16 -13.71 6.27 -1.31
N GLY A 17 -12.82 5.69 -2.12
CA GLY A 17 -11.45 6.16 -2.32
C GLY A 17 -10.50 5.70 -1.20
N VAL A 18 -9.22 5.98 -1.40
CA VAL A 18 -8.14 5.66 -0.44
C VAL A 18 -7.52 6.97 0.05
N ARG A 19 -7.41 7.13 1.37
CA ARG A 19 -6.82 8.30 2.01
C ARG A 19 -5.63 7.91 2.90
N PRO A 20 -4.65 8.81 3.14
CA PRO A 20 -3.45 8.50 3.94
C PRO A 20 -3.75 8.07 5.38
N ASP A 21 -4.81 8.61 5.98
CA ASP A 21 -5.24 8.32 7.36
C ASP A 21 -5.83 6.92 7.55
N MET A 22 -6.18 6.23 6.46
CA MET A 22 -6.83 4.93 6.53
C MET A 22 -5.88 3.84 7.03
N SER A 23 -6.37 3.04 7.96
CA SER A 23 -5.72 1.80 8.39
C SER A 23 -5.75 0.77 7.27
N LEU A 24 -4.61 0.15 7.00
CA LEU A 24 -4.51 -0.95 6.02
C LEU A 24 -5.43 -2.10 6.43
N ARG A 25 -5.37 -2.51 7.69
CA ARG A 25 -6.13 -3.66 8.21
C ARG A 25 -7.55 -3.28 8.63
N GLY A 26 -7.71 -2.16 9.32
CA GLY A 26 -8.99 -1.73 9.90
C GLY A 26 -9.97 -1.15 8.89
N ASP A 27 -9.51 -0.25 8.02
CA ASP A 27 -10.39 0.46 7.07
C ASP A 27 -10.42 -0.21 5.70
N LEU A 28 -9.25 -0.68 5.22
CA LEU A 28 -9.11 -1.21 3.86
C LEU A 28 -9.18 -2.74 3.80
N GLY A 29 -9.12 -3.44 4.93
CA GLY A 29 -9.12 -4.91 4.97
C GLY A 29 -7.95 -5.54 4.20
N VAL A 30 -6.81 -4.87 4.15
CA VAL A 30 -5.58 -5.34 3.50
C VAL A 30 -4.92 -6.36 4.41
N ASP A 31 -5.00 -7.63 4.01
CA ASP A 31 -4.24 -8.74 4.57
C ASP A 31 -2.80 -8.79 3.99
N SER A 32 -2.01 -9.78 4.41
CA SER A 32 -0.62 -9.94 3.97
C SER A 32 -0.48 -10.19 2.46
N LEU A 33 -1.44 -10.87 1.83
CA LEU A 33 -1.42 -11.15 0.39
C LEU A 33 -1.79 -9.90 -0.42
N ALA A 34 -2.81 -9.18 0.04
CA ALA A 34 -3.21 -7.90 -0.54
C ALA A 34 -2.09 -6.86 -0.39
N LEU A 35 -1.41 -6.83 0.76
CA LEU A 35 -0.25 -5.97 0.98
C LEU A 35 0.85 -6.28 -0.04
N MET A 36 1.18 -7.54 -0.26
CA MET A 36 2.21 -7.92 -1.23
C MET A 36 1.82 -7.53 -2.66
N SER A 37 0.53 -7.60 -3.00
CA SER A 37 0.01 -7.12 -4.28
C SER A 37 0.19 -5.60 -4.42
N ILE A 38 -0.05 -4.82 -3.35
CA ILE A 38 0.22 -3.38 -3.32
C ILE A 38 1.71 -3.11 -3.53
N VAL A 39 2.59 -3.82 -2.81
CA VAL A 39 4.06 -3.67 -2.90
C VAL A 39 4.53 -3.91 -4.34
N PHE A 40 4.09 -4.99 -4.98
CA PHE A 40 4.44 -5.31 -6.37
C PHE A 40 3.98 -4.21 -7.35
N VAL A 41 2.74 -3.74 -7.20
CA VAL A 41 2.22 -2.66 -8.05
C VAL A 41 2.97 -1.35 -7.80
N LEU A 42 3.37 -1.06 -6.56
CA LEU A 42 4.16 0.14 -6.24
C LEU A 42 5.54 0.08 -6.89
N GLU A 43 6.23 -1.04 -6.81
CA GLU A 43 7.50 -1.26 -7.52
C GLU A 43 7.35 -1.03 -9.02
N GLU A 44 6.37 -1.67 -9.67
CA GLU A 44 6.13 -1.53 -11.11
C GLU A 44 5.85 -0.07 -11.52
N LYS A 45 5.09 0.67 -10.70
CA LYS A 45 4.67 2.05 -11.03
C LYS A 45 5.65 3.12 -10.62
N THR A 46 6.54 2.86 -9.67
CA THR A 46 7.44 3.87 -9.10
C THR A 46 8.92 3.58 -9.35
N GLY A 47 9.28 2.35 -9.70
CA GLY A 47 10.66 1.94 -9.95
C GLY A 47 11.51 1.80 -8.69
N ILE A 48 10.91 1.84 -7.49
CA ILE A 48 11.64 1.62 -6.24
C ILE A 48 12.01 0.15 -6.05
N ASP A 49 13.10 -0.12 -5.34
CA ASP A 49 13.37 -1.47 -4.81
C ASP A 49 12.46 -1.75 -3.61
N ALA A 50 11.26 -2.25 -3.89
CA ALA A 50 10.26 -2.53 -2.86
C ALA A 50 10.59 -3.82 -2.11
N PHE A 51 11.14 -4.83 -2.79
CA PHE A 51 11.56 -6.10 -2.18
C PHE A 51 12.70 -5.92 -1.19
N GLY A 52 13.69 -5.07 -1.47
CA GLY A 52 14.75 -4.71 -0.52
C GLY A 52 14.25 -4.00 0.74
N ARG A 53 12.96 -3.67 0.80
CA ARG A 53 12.33 -2.91 1.89
C ARG A 53 11.05 -3.57 2.41
N VAL A 54 10.87 -4.86 2.13
CA VAL A 54 9.67 -5.63 2.52
C VAL A 54 9.36 -5.51 4.00
N ASP A 55 10.38 -5.54 4.88
CA ASP A 55 10.17 -5.42 6.33
C ASP A 55 9.47 -4.11 6.72
N ALA A 56 9.80 -3.01 6.03
CA ALA A 56 9.15 -1.72 6.26
C ALA A 56 7.68 -1.76 5.82
N PHE A 57 7.38 -2.39 4.68
CA PHE A 57 5.99 -2.54 4.22
C PHE A 57 5.18 -3.46 5.13
N VAL A 58 5.74 -4.55 5.62
CA VAL A 58 5.08 -5.46 6.58
C VAL A 58 4.74 -4.74 7.89
N ALA A 59 5.62 -3.84 8.33
CA ALA A 59 5.40 -3.03 9.53
C ALA A 59 4.39 -1.88 9.34
N ALA A 60 3.98 -1.56 8.11
CA ALA A 60 3.05 -0.46 7.85
C ALA A 60 1.68 -0.71 8.49
N GLU A 61 1.09 0.35 9.05
CA GLU A 61 -0.24 0.31 9.68
C GLU A 61 -1.28 1.11 8.90
N SER A 62 -0.82 2.15 8.23
CA SER A 62 -1.63 3.10 7.49
C SER A 62 -1.19 3.24 6.04
N VAL A 63 -2.06 3.82 5.22
CA VAL A 63 -1.72 4.23 3.86
C VAL A 63 -0.60 5.28 3.88
N ALA A 64 -0.56 6.16 4.88
CA ALA A 64 0.52 7.13 5.04
C ALA A 64 1.89 6.45 5.22
N ASP A 65 1.98 5.36 5.99
CA ASP A 65 3.23 4.61 6.15
C ASP A 65 3.74 4.06 4.82
N VAL A 66 2.84 3.44 4.04
CA VAL A 66 3.17 2.93 2.69
C VAL A 66 3.67 4.06 1.79
N ILE A 67 3.03 5.22 1.86
CA ILE A 67 3.41 6.41 1.09
C ILE A 67 4.81 6.90 1.50
N ASP A 68 5.08 6.94 2.80
CA ASP A 68 6.35 7.40 3.34
C ASP A 68 7.49 6.43 3.05
N ILE A 69 7.24 5.12 3.09
CA ILE A 69 8.20 4.11 2.66
C ILE A 69 8.59 4.38 1.22
N VAL A 70 7.61 4.45 0.31
CA VAL A 70 7.87 4.69 -1.12
C VAL A 70 8.65 5.99 -1.37
N ARG A 71 8.37 7.08 -0.63
CA ARG A 71 9.05 8.38 -0.80
C ARG A 71 10.50 8.42 -0.31
N ARG A 72 10.85 7.54 0.63
CA ARG A 72 12.19 7.50 1.24
C ARG A 72 13.14 6.56 0.51
N GLY A 73 12.69 5.92 -0.58
CA GLY A 73 13.52 5.12 -1.49
C GLY A 73 13.71 5.88 -2.79
#